data_AF-A0A840S7X8-F1
#
_entry.id   AF-A0A840S7X8-F1
#
_cell.length_a   1.000
_cell.length_b   1.000
_cell.length_c   1.000
_cell.angle_alpha   90.00
_cell.angle_beta   90.00
_cell.angle_gamma   90.00
#
_symmetry.space_group_name_H-M   'P 1'
#
loop_
_entity.id
_entity.type
_entity.pdbx_description
1 polymer ?
#
loop_
_entity_poly.entity_id
_entity_poly.type
_entity_poly.pdbx_seq_one_letter_code
_entity_poly.pdbx_strand_id
1 'polypeptide(L)'
;MDSNPQTQKAQPAGAPANAPRRRLFGGVAGGVLVAVPAKTALGAVCKSPSAMISGNTSPRTGDGSTCSGGLSPGFWMTPQHSPHWTVAGAKFPTFKSVPVLCGAKPPDLSETDILTPGTLLTEAGFVGAPAGIGLWQALAYETKYTQLLRHLSAAWLNAGYFDSQSQNYPLSRPQIVEMWMAVKNGGTYCPSALLSCGNNGWTASDVIAYISGMYDVQAAVPNLCKGT
;
A
#
# COMPACT_ATOMS: atom_id res chain seq x y z
N MET A 1 -22.04 18.94 -69.30
CA MET A 1 -23.14 19.88 -69.05
C MET A 1 -24.13 19.16 -68.17
N ASP A 2 -24.38 19.74 -67.00
CA ASP A 2 -25.58 19.60 -66.15
C ASP A 2 -25.87 18.24 -65.50
N SER A 3 -26.38 18.06 -64.28
CA SER A 3 -26.59 18.87 -63.06
C SER A 3 -27.08 17.87 -61.97
N ASN A 4 -26.75 18.13 -60.69
CA ASN A 4 -27.25 17.50 -59.44
C ASN A 4 -28.81 17.64 -59.32
N PRO A 5 -29.58 17.15 -58.29
CA PRO A 5 -29.23 16.43 -57.04
C PRO A 5 -30.22 15.34 -56.55
N GLN A 6 -29.83 14.58 -55.51
CA GLN A 6 -30.75 13.83 -54.64
C GLN A 6 -31.30 14.71 -53.50
N THR A 7 -32.58 14.50 -53.23
CA THR A 7 -33.53 15.29 -52.43
C THR A 7 -33.28 15.22 -50.92
N GLN A 8 -33.28 16.40 -50.28
CA GLN A 8 -33.36 16.62 -48.84
C GLN A 8 -34.79 16.40 -48.30
N LYS A 9 -34.93 15.83 -47.09
CA LYS A 9 -36.11 16.01 -46.23
C LYS A 9 -35.72 16.87 -45.01
N ALA A 10 -36.42 18.00 -44.85
CA ALA A 10 -36.43 18.88 -43.66
C ALA A 10 -37.17 18.18 -42.48
N GLN A 11 -37.14 18.56 -41.20
CA GLN A 11 -36.81 19.74 -40.35
C GLN A 11 -36.78 19.20 -38.87
N PRO A 12 -36.44 19.92 -37.76
CA PRO A 12 -36.41 21.37 -37.62
C PRO A 12 -35.24 22.03 -36.89
N ALA A 13 -35.13 23.33 -37.18
CA ALA A 13 -34.21 24.30 -36.63
C ALA A 13 -34.60 24.74 -35.21
N GLY A 14 -33.58 25.00 -34.38
CA GLY A 14 -33.71 25.57 -33.05
C GLY A 14 -32.39 26.13 -32.50
N ALA A 15 -31.88 27.20 -33.13
CA ALA A 15 -31.02 28.27 -32.56
C ALA A 15 -29.59 27.90 -32.02
N PRO A 16 -28.69 28.88 -31.76
CA PRO A 16 -27.46 29.06 -32.51
C PRO A 16 -26.18 28.66 -31.75
N ALA A 17 -25.12 28.41 -32.53
CA ALA A 17 -23.76 28.27 -32.07
C ALA A 17 -23.27 29.55 -31.35
N ASN A 18 -22.87 29.42 -30.09
CA ASN A 18 -21.82 30.24 -29.46
C ASN A 18 -21.35 29.59 -28.15
N ALA A 19 -20.55 28.53 -28.27
CA ALA A 19 -19.76 28.04 -27.15
C ALA A 19 -18.51 28.94 -27.00
N PRO A 20 -18.32 29.63 -25.86
CA PRO A 20 -17.17 30.51 -25.68
C PRO A 20 -15.89 29.67 -25.62
N ARG A 21 -15.02 29.84 -26.63
CA ARG A 21 -13.64 29.37 -26.59
C ARG A 21 -12.90 30.14 -25.48
N ARG A 22 -12.89 29.57 -24.27
CA ARG A 22 -12.12 30.08 -23.13
C ARG A 22 -10.63 30.00 -23.46
N ARG A 23 -10.08 31.10 -23.95
CA ARG A 23 -8.64 31.33 -24.12
C ARG A 23 -8.03 31.49 -22.73
N LEU A 24 -7.23 30.50 -22.31
CA LEU A 24 -6.35 30.62 -21.15
C LEU A 24 -5.05 31.29 -21.63
N PHE A 25 -4.97 32.61 -21.46
CA PHE A 25 -3.70 33.33 -21.52
C PHE A 25 -3.20 33.59 -20.11
N GLY A 26 -1.94 33.20 -19.89
CA GLY A 26 -0.91 33.92 -19.13
C GLY A 26 -1.28 34.51 -17.78
N GLY A 27 -0.87 33.82 -16.72
CA GLY A 27 -0.75 34.38 -15.38
C GLY A 27 0.31 33.61 -14.59
N VAL A 28 1.47 34.23 -14.40
CA VAL A 28 2.54 33.73 -13.53
C VAL A 28 2.03 33.73 -12.09
N ALA A 29 1.84 32.55 -11.51
CA ALA A 29 1.82 32.34 -10.08
C ALA A 29 2.25 30.88 -9.84
N GLY A 30 3.35 30.70 -9.10
CA GLY A 30 3.92 29.40 -8.78
C GLY A 30 2.87 28.48 -8.17
N GLY A 31 2.44 27.49 -8.95
CA GLY A 31 1.57 26.44 -8.49
C GLY A 31 2.37 25.45 -7.65
N VAL A 32 2.38 25.65 -6.34
CA VAL A 32 2.67 24.55 -5.41
C VAL A 32 1.58 23.50 -5.64
N LEU A 33 1.94 22.38 -6.26
CA LEU A 33 1.10 21.19 -6.25
C LEU A 33 1.10 20.69 -4.80
N VAL A 34 0.15 21.16 -4.01
CA VAL A 34 -0.15 20.59 -2.71
C VAL A 34 -0.63 19.17 -3.00
N ALA A 35 0.23 18.18 -2.74
CA ALA A 35 -0.15 16.79 -2.71
C ALA A 35 -1.20 16.62 -1.61
N VAL A 36 -2.47 16.74 -1.98
CA VAL A 36 -3.58 16.40 -1.11
C VAL A 36 -3.39 14.92 -0.76
N PRO A 37 -3.33 14.54 0.53
CA PRO A 37 -3.42 13.13 0.90
C PRO A 37 -4.84 12.70 0.56
N ALA A 38 -5.05 12.20 -0.66
CA ALA A 38 -6.34 11.74 -1.14
C ALA A 38 -6.70 10.42 -0.44
N LYS A 39 -7.06 10.53 0.85
CA LYS A 39 -7.51 9.44 1.72
C LYS A 39 -8.87 8.86 1.26
N THR A 40 -9.49 9.44 0.22
CA THR A 40 -10.88 9.12 -0.18
C THR A 40 -11.07 8.85 -1.68
N ALA A 41 -10.02 8.42 -2.39
CA ALA A 41 -10.14 7.88 -3.75
C ALA A 41 -9.28 6.62 -4.01
N LEU A 42 -8.56 6.13 -3.00
CA LEU A 42 -7.83 4.86 -3.05
C LEU A 42 -8.64 3.65 -2.54
N GLY A 43 -9.74 3.87 -1.81
CA GLY A 43 -10.54 2.78 -1.22
C GLY A 43 -11.39 1.97 -2.20
N ALA A 44 -11.43 2.33 -3.49
CA ALA A 44 -12.25 1.65 -4.51
C ALA A 44 -11.45 1.13 -5.71
N VAL A 45 -10.15 1.48 -5.82
CA VAL A 45 -9.35 1.13 -7.00
C VAL A 45 -7.94 0.73 -6.55
N CYS A 46 -7.57 -0.54 -6.77
CA CYS A 46 -6.20 -1.03 -6.60
C CYS A 46 -5.26 -0.25 -7.53
N LYS A 47 -4.69 0.84 -7.04
CA LYS A 47 -3.59 1.49 -7.75
C LYS A 47 -2.31 0.76 -7.42
N SER A 48 -1.77 0.04 -8.39
CA SER A 48 -0.46 -0.59 -8.27
C SER A 48 0.63 0.49 -8.13
N PRO A 49 1.81 0.14 -7.57
CA PRO A 49 2.94 1.07 -7.52
C PRO A 49 3.28 1.69 -8.88
N SER A 50 3.19 0.91 -9.96
CA SER A 50 3.41 1.38 -11.33
C SER A 50 2.38 2.43 -11.76
N ALA A 51 1.10 2.26 -11.39
CA ALA A 51 0.04 3.23 -11.68
C ALA A 51 0.28 4.56 -10.92
N MET A 52 0.76 4.47 -9.67
CA MET A 52 1.09 5.65 -8.87
C MET A 52 2.32 6.39 -9.41
N ILE A 53 3.38 5.68 -9.80
CA ILE A 53 4.62 6.29 -10.32
C ILE A 53 4.44 6.86 -11.73
N SER A 54 3.71 6.16 -12.61
CA SER A 54 3.48 6.63 -13.98
C SER A 54 2.42 7.73 -14.08
N GLY A 55 1.68 8.01 -12.98
CA GLY A 55 0.52 8.90 -13.01
C GLY A 55 -0.68 8.32 -13.77
N ASN A 56 -0.61 7.06 -14.22
CA ASN A 56 -1.72 6.41 -14.88
C ASN A 56 -2.76 6.01 -13.82
N THR A 57 -3.84 6.78 -13.70
CA THR A 57 -4.91 6.50 -12.74
C THR A 57 -5.88 5.40 -13.21
N SER A 58 -5.56 4.69 -14.29
CA SER A 58 -6.37 3.57 -14.75
C SER A 58 -6.49 2.52 -13.65
N PRO A 59 -7.71 2.08 -13.30
CA PRO A 59 -7.90 0.91 -12.47
C PRO A 59 -7.10 -0.26 -13.04
N ARG A 60 -6.48 -1.06 -12.15
CA ARG A 60 -5.98 -2.38 -12.55
C ARG A 60 -7.17 -3.13 -13.15
N THR A 61 -7.12 -3.45 -14.44
CA THR A 61 -8.16 -4.24 -15.11
C THR A 61 -8.17 -5.63 -14.49
N GLY A 62 -9.17 -5.87 -13.67
CA GLY A 62 -9.41 -7.10 -12.90
C GLY A 62 -10.69 -6.92 -12.10
N ASP A 63 -11.80 -7.30 -12.72
CA ASP A 63 -13.04 -7.82 -12.13
C ASP A 63 -13.93 -6.91 -11.26
N GLY A 64 -13.64 -5.61 -11.14
CA GLY A 64 -14.54 -4.69 -10.40
C GLY A 64 -14.68 -5.02 -8.91
N SER A 65 -13.74 -5.78 -8.36
CA SER A 65 -13.68 -6.10 -6.94
C SER A 65 -13.05 -4.96 -6.15
N THR A 66 -13.70 -4.57 -5.06
CA THR A 66 -13.18 -3.61 -4.09
C THR A 66 -11.88 -4.17 -3.51
N CYS A 67 -10.81 -3.39 -3.61
CA CYS A 67 -9.52 -3.79 -3.07
C CYS A 67 -9.53 -3.67 -1.56
N SER A 68 -8.93 -4.64 -0.87
CA SER A 68 -8.71 -4.48 0.56
C SER A 68 -7.58 -3.48 0.76
N GLY A 69 -7.83 -2.45 1.57
CA GLY A 69 -6.81 -1.54 2.06
C GLY A 69 -5.84 -2.22 3.04
N GLY A 70 -6.17 -3.41 3.51
CA GLY A 70 -5.26 -4.22 4.30
C GLY A 70 -5.12 -3.79 5.75
N LEU A 71 -4.31 -4.55 6.49
CA LEU A 71 -4.22 -4.51 7.94
C LEU A 71 -2.90 -3.86 8.37
N SER A 72 -2.96 -2.97 9.36
CA SER A 72 -1.81 -2.21 9.84
C SER A 72 -0.82 -3.08 10.62
N PRO A 73 0.44 -2.62 10.83
CA PRO A 73 1.39 -3.32 11.70
C PRO A 73 0.81 -3.61 13.10
N GLY A 74 -0.03 -2.69 13.60
CA GLY A 74 -0.69 -2.82 14.89
C GLY A 74 -1.64 -3.99 15.00
N PHE A 75 -2.37 -4.28 13.92
CA PHE A 75 -3.20 -5.46 13.83
C PHE A 75 -2.34 -6.73 13.93
N TRP A 76 -1.30 -6.82 13.09
CA TRP A 76 -0.47 -8.03 12.99
C TRP A 76 0.33 -8.35 14.25
N MET A 77 0.76 -7.33 15.00
CA MET A 77 1.50 -7.55 16.24
C MET A 77 0.61 -7.96 17.42
N THR A 78 -0.70 -7.76 17.34
CA THR A 78 -1.66 -8.05 18.42
C THR A 78 -1.93 -9.56 18.53
N PRO A 79 -1.61 -10.21 19.66
CA PRO A 79 -1.80 -11.67 19.81
C PRO A 79 -3.23 -12.19 19.66
N GLN A 80 -4.28 -11.40 19.90
CA GLN A 80 -5.66 -11.79 19.56
C GLN A 80 -5.85 -12.07 18.06
N HIS A 81 -5.02 -11.46 17.21
CA HIS A 81 -5.04 -11.65 15.76
C HIS A 81 -4.05 -12.72 15.28
N SER A 82 -3.40 -13.46 16.19
CA SER A 82 -2.49 -14.56 15.85
C SER A 82 -3.11 -15.62 14.93
N PRO A 83 -4.42 -15.97 14.97
CA PRO A 83 -4.99 -16.93 14.01
C PRO A 83 -4.89 -16.47 12.55
N HIS A 84 -4.87 -15.16 12.28
CA HIS A 84 -4.75 -14.63 10.91
C HIS A 84 -3.35 -14.83 10.31
N TRP A 85 -2.32 -15.09 11.14
CA TRP A 85 -0.98 -15.38 10.63
C TRP A 85 -0.93 -16.69 9.86
N THR A 86 -1.61 -17.72 10.36
CA THR A 86 -1.69 -19.01 9.66
C THR A 86 -2.43 -18.87 8.33
N VAL A 87 -3.50 -18.07 8.29
CA VAL A 87 -4.22 -17.73 7.04
C VAL A 87 -3.33 -16.97 6.07
N ALA A 88 -2.46 -16.10 6.60
CA ALA A 88 -1.43 -15.46 5.78
C ALA A 88 -0.35 -16.43 5.32
N GLY A 89 -0.31 -17.69 5.74
CA GLY A 89 0.80 -18.61 5.45
C GLY A 89 2.08 -18.25 6.22
N ALA A 90 1.94 -17.69 7.42
CA ALA A 90 3.02 -17.34 8.33
C ALA A 90 2.83 -18.02 9.69
N LYS A 91 3.90 -18.05 10.50
CA LYS A 91 3.88 -18.55 11.88
C LYS A 91 4.00 -17.38 12.85
N PHE A 92 3.03 -17.25 13.74
CA PHE A 92 3.10 -16.31 14.87
C PHE A 92 4.20 -16.76 15.85
N PRO A 93 4.94 -15.83 16.49
CA PRO A 93 5.91 -16.20 17.52
C PRO A 93 5.24 -16.86 18.73
N THR A 94 6.03 -17.63 19.48
CA THR A 94 5.62 -18.15 20.79
C THR A 94 6.37 -17.43 21.90
N PHE A 95 5.72 -17.25 23.04
CA PHE A 95 6.25 -16.49 24.18
C PHE A 95 6.35 -17.37 25.42
N LYS A 96 7.27 -17.06 26.34
CA LYS A 96 7.46 -17.77 27.61
C LYS A 96 6.23 -17.73 28.50
N SER A 97 5.47 -16.65 28.43
CA SER A 97 4.18 -16.47 29.09
C SER A 97 3.21 -15.81 28.11
N VAL A 98 1.95 -16.24 28.12
CA VAL A 98 0.91 -15.64 27.27
C VAL A 98 0.79 -14.17 27.65
N PRO A 99 1.04 -13.23 26.72
CA PRO A 99 0.89 -11.82 27.01
C PRO A 99 -0.58 -11.53 27.38
N VAL A 100 -0.86 -10.96 28.55
CA VAL A 100 -2.22 -10.49 28.89
C VAL A 100 -2.45 -9.17 28.16
N LEU A 101 -3.32 -9.16 27.15
CA LEU A 101 -3.59 -8.00 26.33
C LEU A 101 -5.00 -7.48 26.55
N CYS A 102 -5.15 -6.61 27.55
CA CYS A 102 -6.15 -5.54 27.63
C CYS A 102 -5.82 -4.59 28.81
N GLY A 103 -4.53 -4.35 29.07
CA GLY A 103 -4.08 -3.18 29.83
C GLY A 103 -3.75 -2.04 28.86
N ALA A 104 -3.59 -0.82 29.35
CA ALA A 104 -3.32 0.39 28.55
C ALA A 104 -2.04 0.34 27.66
N LYS A 105 -1.30 -0.76 27.69
CA LYS A 105 -0.19 -1.13 26.82
C LYS A 105 -0.17 -2.66 26.73
N PRO A 106 0.36 -3.26 25.64
CA PRO A 106 0.84 -4.63 25.72
C PRO A 106 1.79 -4.74 26.90
N PRO A 107 1.91 -5.94 27.50
CA PRO A 107 3.05 -6.19 28.36
C PRO A 107 4.31 -5.85 27.55
N ASP A 108 5.24 -5.18 28.22
CA ASP A 108 6.54 -4.79 27.66
C ASP A 108 7.33 -6.08 27.40
N LEU A 109 7.00 -6.77 26.31
CA LEU A 109 7.59 -8.04 25.94
C LEU A 109 9.01 -7.74 25.50
N SER A 110 9.99 -8.17 26.29
CA SER A 110 11.38 -8.11 25.87
C SER A 110 11.63 -9.17 24.79
N GLU A 111 12.67 -9.00 23.98
CA GLU A 111 13.05 -10.05 23.02
C GLU A 111 13.39 -11.37 23.71
N THR A 112 13.79 -11.33 24.98
CA THR A 112 14.09 -12.53 25.76
C THR A 112 12.85 -13.32 26.15
N ASP A 113 11.66 -12.73 26.04
CA ASP A 113 10.37 -13.40 26.30
C ASP A 113 9.88 -14.21 25.10
N ILE A 114 10.52 -14.05 23.94
CA ILE A 114 10.22 -14.79 22.72
C ILE A 114 10.91 -16.16 22.80
N LEU A 115 10.12 -17.23 22.81
CA LEU A 115 10.61 -18.61 22.73
C LEU A 115 10.96 -19.00 21.30
N THR A 116 10.06 -18.66 20.36
CA THR A 116 10.30 -18.85 18.94
C THR A 116 9.91 -17.59 18.17
N PRO A 117 10.74 -17.13 17.23
CA PRO A 117 10.50 -15.89 16.49
C PRO A 117 9.34 -15.98 15.48
N GLY A 118 8.79 -17.17 15.25
CA GLY A 118 7.82 -17.41 14.18
C GLY A 118 8.48 -17.42 12.80
N THR A 119 7.77 -16.94 11.77
CA THR A 119 8.34 -16.80 10.43
C THR A 119 9.45 -15.75 10.43
N LEU A 120 10.64 -16.14 9.97
CA LEU A 120 11.81 -15.25 9.93
C LEU A 120 11.73 -14.26 8.78
N LEU A 121 12.36 -13.09 8.95
CA LEU A 121 12.52 -12.10 7.87
C LEU A 121 13.24 -12.71 6.65
N THR A 122 14.26 -13.53 6.90
CA THR A 122 15.01 -14.22 5.84
C THR A 122 14.16 -15.28 5.12
N GLU A 123 13.28 -15.99 5.84
CA GLU A 123 12.33 -16.93 5.25
C GLU A 123 11.29 -16.21 4.37
N ALA A 124 10.91 -14.99 4.75
CA ALA A 124 10.02 -14.13 3.97
C ALA A 124 10.69 -13.48 2.75
N GLY A 125 12.00 -13.69 2.54
CA GLY A 125 12.76 -13.17 1.39
C GLY A 125 13.44 -11.83 1.63
N PHE A 126 13.39 -11.26 2.85
CA PHE A 126 14.06 -10.00 3.19
C PHE A 126 15.58 -10.20 3.37
N VAL A 127 16.27 -10.53 2.28
CA VAL A 127 17.72 -10.80 2.28
C VAL A 127 18.49 -9.58 2.79
N GLY A 128 19.43 -9.79 3.71
CA GLY A 128 20.21 -8.74 4.36
C GLY A 128 19.49 -8.03 5.51
N ALA A 129 18.28 -8.46 5.89
CA ALA A 129 17.71 -8.10 7.18
C ALA A 129 18.46 -8.80 8.33
N PRO A 130 18.34 -8.31 9.57
CA PRO A 130 18.97 -8.94 10.74
C PRO A 130 18.62 -10.43 10.85
N ALA A 131 19.64 -11.28 11.02
CA ALA A 131 19.47 -12.73 11.11
C ALA A 131 18.77 -13.14 12.41
N GLY A 132 17.98 -14.22 12.36
CA GLY A 132 17.26 -14.76 13.52
C GLY A 132 16.06 -13.93 13.99
N ILE A 133 15.73 -12.85 13.28
CA ILE A 133 14.61 -11.98 13.62
C ILE A 133 13.34 -12.40 12.87
N GLY A 134 12.26 -12.57 13.62
CA GLY A 134 10.92 -12.85 13.11
C GLY A 134 10.22 -11.63 12.52
N LEU A 135 9.27 -11.85 11.62
CA LEU A 135 8.36 -10.80 11.12
C LEU A 135 7.69 -10.05 12.26
N TRP A 136 7.29 -10.75 13.32
CA TRP A 136 6.60 -10.14 14.46
C TRP A 136 7.51 -9.16 15.22
N GLN A 137 8.79 -9.50 15.38
CA GLN A 137 9.75 -8.63 16.05
C GLN A 137 9.95 -7.32 15.28
N ALA A 138 10.01 -7.37 13.95
CA ALA A 138 10.07 -6.18 13.10
C ALA A 138 8.80 -5.32 13.22
N LEU A 139 7.65 -5.93 13.52
CA LEU A 139 6.38 -5.22 13.74
C LEU A 139 6.31 -4.54 15.11
N ALA A 140 6.77 -5.24 16.15
CA ALA A 140 6.63 -4.85 17.55
C ALA A 140 7.72 -3.88 18.05
N TYR A 141 8.97 -4.06 17.62
CA TYR A 141 10.10 -3.26 18.12
C TYR A 141 10.47 -2.11 17.17
N GLU A 142 9.57 -1.13 17.08
CA GLU A 142 9.67 0.04 16.20
C GLU A 142 10.98 0.82 16.34
N THR A 143 11.54 0.90 17.55
CA THR A 143 12.79 1.65 17.82
C THR A 143 14.05 0.86 17.45
N LYS A 144 13.94 -0.46 17.32
CA LYS A 144 15.08 -1.35 17.06
C LYS A 144 15.20 -1.71 15.58
N TYR A 145 14.08 -1.81 14.87
CA TYR A 145 14.04 -2.12 13.45
C TYR A 145 13.55 -0.91 12.65
N THR A 146 13.88 -0.86 11.35
CA THR A 146 13.48 0.27 10.51
C THR A 146 11.97 0.29 10.31
N GLN A 147 11.40 1.50 10.22
CA GLN A 147 9.99 1.68 9.82
C GLN A 147 9.67 0.98 8.50
N LEU A 148 10.65 0.95 7.60
CA LEU A 148 10.54 0.24 6.34
C LEU A 148 10.25 -1.26 6.55
N LEU A 149 11.05 -1.95 7.37
CA LEU A 149 10.83 -3.36 7.68
C LEU A 149 9.50 -3.60 8.36
N ARG A 150 9.08 -2.70 9.26
CA ARG A 150 7.77 -2.78 9.92
C ARG A 150 6.62 -2.75 8.91
N HIS A 151 6.61 -1.76 8.01
CA HIS A 151 5.55 -1.63 7.02
C HIS A 151 5.60 -2.72 5.95
N LEU A 152 6.79 -3.12 5.49
CA LEU A 152 6.95 -4.22 4.53
C LEU A 152 6.55 -5.57 5.14
N SER A 153 6.81 -5.82 6.41
CA SER A 153 6.37 -7.03 7.11
C SER A 153 4.84 -7.10 7.17
N ALA A 154 4.18 -5.98 7.49
CA ALA A 154 2.72 -5.91 7.46
C ALA A 154 2.15 -6.10 6.04
N ALA A 155 2.77 -5.49 5.02
CA ALA A 155 2.38 -5.69 3.63
C ALA A 155 2.55 -7.16 3.19
N TRP A 156 3.62 -7.83 3.64
CA TRP A 156 3.90 -9.23 3.29
C TRP A 156 2.88 -10.19 3.89
N LEU A 157 2.43 -9.91 5.12
CA LEU A 157 1.34 -10.63 5.78
C LEU A 157 -0.01 -10.35 5.11
N ASN A 158 -0.30 -9.09 4.77
CA ASN A 158 -1.51 -8.72 4.02
C ASN A 158 -1.56 -9.45 2.67
N ALA A 159 -0.47 -9.47 1.92
CA ALA A 159 -0.40 -10.14 0.63
C ALA A 159 -0.75 -11.64 0.74
N GLY A 160 -0.26 -12.34 1.76
CA GLY A 160 -0.63 -13.75 1.97
C GLY A 160 -2.07 -13.93 2.49
N TYR A 161 -2.52 -13.04 3.36
CA TYR A 161 -3.84 -13.14 3.99
C TYR A 161 -4.96 -12.92 2.97
N PHE A 162 -4.90 -11.83 2.21
CA PHE A 162 -5.97 -11.46 1.27
C PHE A 162 -5.99 -12.35 0.03
N ASP A 163 -4.83 -12.82 -0.43
CA ASP A 163 -4.75 -13.86 -1.46
C ASP A 163 -5.53 -15.11 -1.04
N SER A 164 -5.33 -15.56 0.21
CA SER A 164 -6.05 -16.70 0.79
C SER A 164 -7.54 -16.45 1.06
N GLN A 165 -8.00 -15.18 1.03
CA GLN A 165 -9.39 -14.78 1.24
C GLN A 165 -10.11 -14.45 -0.08
N SER A 166 -9.48 -14.69 -1.24
CA SER A 166 -9.97 -14.26 -2.56
C SER A 166 -10.27 -12.75 -2.62
N GLN A 167 -9.51 -11.96 -1.86
CA GLN A 167 -9.58 -10.50 -1.85
C GLN A 167 -8.36 -9.91 -2.54
N ASN A 168 -8.57 -8.84 -3.28
CA ASN A 168 -7.47 -8.20 -4.00
C ASN A 168 -6.67 -7.28 -3.07
N TYR A 169 -5.45 -7.71 -2.73
CA TYR A 169 -4.42 -6.84 -2.18
C TYR A 169 -3.51 -6.33 -3.32
N PRO A 170 -3.21 -5.03 -3.41
CA PRO A 170 -2.54 -4.45 -4.58
C PRO A 170 -1.06 -4.82 -4.72
N LEU A 171 -0.46 -5.43 -3.69
CA LEU A 171 0.95 -5.86 -3.68
C LEU A 171 1.07 -7.37 -3.54
N SER A 172 1.91 -7.98 -4.38
CA SER A 172 2.33 -9.37 -4.17
C SER A 172 3.55 -9.46 -3.26
N ARG A 173 3.78 -10.63 -2.64
CA ARG A 173 4.99 -10.89 -1.84
C ARG A 173 6.29 -10.63 -2.62
N PRO A 174 6.46 -11.10 -3.88
CA PRO A 174 7.63 -10.77 -4.67
C PRO A 174 7.86 -9.25 -4.82
N GLN A 175 6.80 -8.48 -5.10
CA GLN A 175 6.92 -7.02 -5.23
C GLN A 175 7.37 -6.35 -3.92
N ILE A 176 6.89 -6.84 -2.78
CA ILE A 176 7.28 -6.34 -1.46
C ILE A 176 8.77 -6.64 -1.18
N VAL A 177 9.25 -7.82 -1.57
CA VAL A 177 10.68 -8.18 -1.48
C VAL A 177 11.53 -7.34 -2.44
N GLU A 178 11.05 -7.07 -3.65
CA GLU A 178 11.72 -6.16 -4.60
C GLU A 178 11.84 -4.74 -4.02
N MET A 179 10.79 -4.22 -3.39
CA MET A 179 10.84 -2.93 -2.69
C MET A 179 11.92 -2.91 -1.62
N TRP A 180 11.99 -3.93 -0.76
CA TRP A 180 13.05 -4.07 0.23
C TRP A 180 14.43 -4.03 -0.42
N MET A 181 14.66 -4.87 -1.42
CA MET A 181 15.97 -5.00 -2.07
C MET A 181 16.42 -3.69 -2.73
N ALA A 182 15.49 -2.92 -3.28
CA ALA A 182 15.79 -1.65 -3.92
C ALA A 182 16.17 -0.53 -2.93
N VAL A 183 15.48 -0.44 -1.77
CA VAL A 183 15.60 0.74 -0.90
C VAL A 183 16.33 0.51 0.41
N LYS A 184 16.61 -0.75 0.80
CA LYS A 184 17.29 -1.07 2.09
C LYS A 184 18.64 -0.39 2.29
N ASN A 185 19.35 -0.10 1.21
CA ASN A 185 20.68 0.53 1.21
C ASN A 185 20.63 1.98 0.69
N GLY A 186 19.48 2.65 0.80
CA GLY A 186 19.32 4.05 0.36
C GLY A 186 19.07 4.23 -1.14
N GLY A 187 18.80 3.15 -1.89
CA GLY A 187 18.38 3.23 -3.28
C GLY A 187 16.91 3.62 -3.45
N THR A 188 16.44 3.59 -4.69
CA THR A 188 15.05 3.90 -5.05
C THR A 188 14.38 2.69 -5.69
N TYR A 189 13.16 2.39 -5.27
CA TYR A 189 12.31 1.39 -5.87
C TYR A 189 11.68 1.90 -7.17
N CYS A 190 11.81 1.10 -8.22
CA CYS A 190 11.11 1.28 -9.47
C CYS A 190 10.37 -0.03 -9.79
N PRO A 191 9.03 -0.01 -9.94
CA PRO A 191 8.28 -1.20 -10.30
C PRO A 191 8.79 -1.78 -11.61
N SER A 192 8.98 -3.10 -11.65
CA SER A 192 9.47 -3.85 -12.81
C SER A 192 8.61 -3.69 -14.08
N ALA A 193 7.34 -3.31 -13.93
CA ALA A 193 6.46 -2.99 -15.06
C ALA A 193 6.80 -1.64 -15.75
N LEU A 194 7.67 -0.82 -15.15
CA LEU A 194 8.19 0.41 -15.74
C LEU A 194 9.64 0.16 -16.19
N LEU A 195 9.96 0.53 -17.44
CA LEU A 195 11.31 0.37 -18.00
C LEU A 195 12.36 1.19 -17.24
N SER A 196 11.97 2.36 -16.71
CA SER A 196 12.78 3.19 -15.82
C SER A 196 11.87 4.19 -15.12
N CYS A 197 12.21 4.53 -13.87
CA CYS A 197 11.49 5.54 -13.09
C CYS A 197 12.23 6.89 -13.08
N GLY A 198 13.48 6.96 -13.57
CA GLY A 198 14.31 8.16 -13.47
C GLY A 198 14.29 8.75 -12.06
N ASN A 199 14.02 10.05 -11.95
CA ASN A 199 13.91 10.77 -10.68
C ASN A 199 12.60 10.50 -9.90
N ASN A 200 11.67 9.72 -10.46
CA ASN A 200 10.38 9.37 -9.84
C ASN A 200 10.43 8.03 -9.09
N GLY A 201 11.62 7.43 -8.95
CA GLY A 201 11.81 6.24 -8.14
C GLY A 201 11.45 6.50 -6.68
N TRP A 202 10.84 5.52 -6.03
CA TRP A 202 10.39 5.64 -4.65
C TRP A 202 11.51 5.41 -3.66
N THR A 203 11.72 6.38 -2.79
CA THR A 203 12.57 6.22 -1.61
C THR A 203 11.93 5.27 -0.59
N ALA A 204 12.67 4.88 0.45
CA ALA A 204 12.10 4.12 1.56
C ALA A 204 10.91 4.84 2.22
N SER A 205 10.94 6.18 2.32
CA SER A 205 9.82 6.97 2.83
C SER A 205 8.59 6.91 1.92
N ASP A 206 8.77 6.92 0.59
CA ASP A 206 7.66 6.82 -0.35
C ASP A 206 7.00 5.44 -0.29
N VAL A 207 7.80 4.37 -0.17
CA VAL A 207 7.30 3.01 0.04
C VAL A 207 6.48 2.92 1.32
N ILE A 208 6.97 3.48 2.43
CA ILE A 208 6.24 3.54 3.70
C ILE A 208 4.93 4.33 3.55
N ALA A 209 4.97 5.50 2.91
CA ALA A 209 3.80 6.34 2.68
C ALA A 209 2.73 5.61 1.84
N TYR A 210 3.15 4.93 0.78
CA TYR A 210 2.27 4.13 -0.05
C TYR A 210 1.60 3.00 0.75
N ILE A 211 2.40 2.19 1.45
CA ILE A 211 1.87 1.05 2.21
C ILE A 211 0.95 1.51 3.35
N SER A 212 1.37 2.52 4.10
CA SER A 212 0.58 3.06 5.21
C SER A 212 -0.73 3.72 4.75
N GLY A 213 -0.74 4.31 3.56
CA GLY A 213 -1.92 4.89 2.94
C GLY A 213 -2.98 3.89 2.51
N MET A 214 -2.62 2.60 2.42
CA MET A 214 -3.59 1.55 2.07
C MET A 214 -4.45 1.13 3.25
N TYR A 215 -3.92 1.07 4.48
CA TYR A 215 -4.58 0.40 5.61
C TYR A 215 -6.05 0.82 5.83
N ASP A 216 -6.96 -0.13 5.65
CA ASP A 216 -8.42 0.01 5.89
C ASP A 216 -8.70 -0.03 7.39
N VAL A 217 -8.14 -1.05 8.06
CA VAL A 217 -8.20 -1.16 9.51
C VAL A 217 -7.00 -0.42 10.07
N GLN A 218 -7.20 0.88 10.31
CA GLN A 218 -6.28 1.70 11.09
C GLN A 218 -6.46 1.35 12.57
N ALA A 219 -6.01 0.16 12.99
CA ALA A 219 -5.42 0.08 14.32
C ALA A 219 -4.28 1.11 14.29
N ALA A 220 -4.39 2.14 15.12
CA ALA A 220 -3.56 3.33 15.07
C ALA A 220 -2.09 2.93 14.85
N VAL A 221 -1.42 3.56 13.88
CA VAL A 221 0.03 3.41 13.69
C VAL A 221 0.84 3.80 14.95
N PRO A 222 0.35 4.59 15.93
CA PRO A 222 0.96 4.62 17.26
C PRO A 222 0.58 3.39 18.09
N ASN A 223 1.63 2.72 18.60
CA ASN A 223 1.68 1.72 19.66
C ASN A 223 0.33 1.25 20.22
N LEU A 224 0.13 -0.06 20.08
CA LEU A 224 -0.80 -0.93 20.79
C LEU A 224 -1.47 -0.26 21.99
N CYS A 225 -2.80 -0.19 21.92
CA CYS A 225 -3.67 0.25 23.00
C CYS A 225 -3.51 1.74 23.36
N LYS A 226 -3.87 2.67 22.45
CA LYS A 226 -4.30 3.99 22.93
C LYS A 226 -5.62 3.81 23.68
N GLY A 227 -5.54 3.81 25.02
CA GLY A 227 -6.65 4.24 25.85
C GLY A 227 -7.12 5.62 25.39
N THR A 228 -8.43 5.80 25.40
CA THR A 228 -9.15 7.06 25.17
C THR A 228 -8.49 8.24 25.85
#